data_AF-A0A1F6U0W3-F1
#
_entry.id   AF-A0A1F6U0W3-F1
#
_cell.length_a   1.000
_cell.length_b   1.000
_cell.length_c   1.000
_cell.angle_alpha   90.00
_cell.angle_beta   90.00
_cell.angle_gamma   90.00
#
_symmetry.space_group_name_H-M   'P 1'
#
loop_
_entity.id
_entity.type
_entity.pdbx_description
1 polymer ?
#
loop_
_entity_poly.entity_id
_entity_poly.type
_entity_poly.pdbx_seq_one_letter_code
_entity_poly.pdbx_strand_id
1 'polypeptide(L)' 'MLDLNSLISADSGWALKVASAINDSGQIIGSGIINGQTHAFLMTPVPIPAAFWLFGSGLVGLFGFMRRGRSQRIN' A
#
# COMPACT_ATOMS: atom_id res chain seq x y z
N MET A 1 -5.00 -8.67 -11.07
CA MET A 1 -3.55 -8.53 -11.32
C MET A 1 -3.17 -7.09 -10.98
N LEU A 2 -2.07 -6.87 -10.26
CA LEU A 2 -1.63 -5.53 -9.80
C LEU A 2 -0.57 -4.97 -10.78
N ASP A 3 -0.71 -3.71 -11.17
CA ASP A 3 0.29 -3.02 -11.99
C ASP A 3 1.37 -2.38 -11.09
N LEU A 4 2.62 -2.79 -11.25
CA LEU A 4 3.74 -2.27 -10.46
C LEU A 4 4.03 -0.78 -10.73
N ASN A 5 3.66 -0.26 -11.91
CA ASN A 5 3.80 1.16 -12.20
C ASN A 5 2.88 2.02 -11.32
N SER A 6 1.79 1.45 -10.79
CA SER A 6 0.91 2.13 -9.83
C SER A 6 1.51 2.28 -8.43
N LEU A 7 2.64 1.61 -8.15
CA LEU A 7 3.29 1.56 -6.84
C LEU A 7 4.57 2.39 -6.76
N ILE A 8 5.00 2.97 -7.87
CA ILE A 8 6.15 3.87 -7.94
C ILE A 8 5.67 5.31 -8.13
N SER A 9 6.51 6.27 -7.75
CA SER A 9 6.19 7.67 -7.99
C SER A 9 6.11 7.96 -9.49
N ALA A 10 5.14 8.78 -9.89
CA ALA A 10 4.93 9.14 -11.29
C ALA A 10 6.14 9.88 -11.90
N ASP A 11 6.95 10.55 -11.07
CA ASP A 11 8.17 11.27 -11.43
C ASP A 11 9.45 10.42 -11.26
N SER A 12 9.33 9.12 -10.98
CA SER A 12 10.50 8.22 -10.80
C SER A 12 11.38 8.06 -12.04
N GLY A 13 10.86 8.41 -13.23
CA GLY A 13 11.52 8.19 -14.51
C GLY A 13 11.56 6.73 -14.97
N TRP A 14 11.03 5.81 -14.17
CA TRP A 14 10.93 4.39 -14.49
C TRP A 14 9.62 4.07 -15.18
N ALA A 15 9.71 3.25 -16.23
CA ALA A 15 8.58 2.50 -16.77
C ALA A 15 8.89 1.01 -16.62
N LEU A 16 8.31 0.36 -15.61
CA LEU A 16 8.52 -1.06 -15.34
C LEU A 16 7.79 -1.89 -16.41
N LYS A 17 8.49 -2.83 -17.04
CA LYS A 17 7.96 -3.61 -18.18
C LYS A 17 7.68 -5.06 -17.83
N VAL A 18 8.64 -5.71 -17.17
CA VAL A 18 8.55 -7.13 -16.82
C VAL A 18 8.95 -7.31 -15.37
N ALA A 19 8.12 -7.99 -14.59
CA ALA A 19 8.48 -8.55 -13.30
C ALA A 19 8.85 -10.03 -13.52
N SER A 20 10.06 -10.42 -13.16
CA SER A 20 10.62 -11.74 -13.50
C SER A 20 10.58 -12.72 -12.33
N ALA A 21 10.74 -12.24 -11.09
CA ALA A 21 10.70 -13.07 -9.89
C ALA A 21 10.41 -12.24 -8.63
N ILE A 22 9.98 -12.93 -7.58
CA ILE A 22 9.78 -12.42 -6.23
C ILE A 22 10.46 -13.38 -5.24
N ASN A 23 11.09 -12.85 -4.17
CA ASN A 23 11.67 -13.66 -3.09
C ASN A 23 10.79 -13.64 -1.82
N ASP A 24 11.15 -14.43 -0.82
CA ASP A 24 10.41 -14.55 0.45
C ASP A 24 10.35 -13.24 1.26
N SER A 25 11.24 -12.29 0.97
CA SER A 25 11.20 -10.94 1.55
C SER A 25 10.27 -9.98 0.81
N GLY A 26 9.56 -10.45 -0.22
CA GLY A 26 8.65 -9.66 -1.03
C GLY A 26 9.35 -8.72 -2.03
N GLN A 27 10.66 -8.87 -2.23
CA GLN A 27 11.39 -8.08 -3.21
C GLN A 27 11.14 -8.62 -4.61
N ILE A 28 10.97 -7.71 -5.56
CA ILE A 28 10.63 -8.04 -6.94
C ILE A 28 11.78 -7.61 -7.86
N ILE A 29 12.26 -8.52 -8.70
CA ILE A 29 13.24 -8.20 -9.74
C ILE A 29 12.59 -8.18 -11.12
N GLY A 30 13.18 -7.44 -12.04
CA GLY A 30 12.66 -7.36 -13.40
C GLY A 30 13.45 -6.42 -14.29
N SER A 31 12.84 -6.07 -15.43
CA SER A 31 13.38 -5.09 -16.37
C SER A 31 12.38 -3.98 -16.69
N GLY A 32 12.91 -2.78 -16.88
CA GLY A 32 12.15 -1.57 -17.18
C GLY A 32 12.96 -0.60 -18.01
N ILE A 33 12.32 0.50 -18.38
CA ILE A 33 12.96 1.60 -19.10
C ILE A 33 13.20 2.74 -18.11
N ILE A 34 14.42 3.27 -18.09
CA ILE A 34 14.74 4.54 -17.43
C ILE A 34 15.68 5.32 -18.35
N ASN A 35 15.41 6.61 -18.54
CA ASN A 35 16.16 7.48 -19.47
C ASN A 35 16.25 6.90 -20.91
N GLY A 36 15.19 6.25 -21.37
CA GLY A 36 15.12 5.66 -22.72
C GLY A 36 15.89 4.34 -22.89
N GLN A 37 16.53 3.82 -21.85
CA GLN A 37 17.33 2.60 -21.90
C GLN A 37 16.73 1.49 -21.05
N THR A 38 16.96 0.24 -21.44
CA THR A 38 16.53 -0.93 -20.67
C THR A 38 17.49 -1.20 -19.52
N HIS A 39 16.97 -1.26 -18.31
CA HIS A 39 17.73 -1.57 -17.10
C HIS A 39 17.01 -2.64 -16.26
N ALA A 40 17.80 -3.42 -15.52
CA ALA A 40 17.27 -4.26 -14.46
C ALA A 40 16.88 -3.40 -13.25
N PHE A 41 15.84 -3.80 -12.53
CA PHE A 41 15.42 -3.16 -11.29
C PHE A 41 15.27 -4.18 -10.16
N LEU A 42 15.39 -3.68 -8.93
CA LEU A 42 15.01 -4.35 -7.69
C LEU A 42 14.02 -3.45 -6.96
N MET A 43 12.77 -3.88 -6.85
CA MET A 43 11.73 -3.17 -6.12
C MET A 43 11.61 -3.76 -4.71
N THR A 44 11.63 -2.90 -3.70
CA THR A 44 11.46 -3.29 -2.29
C THR A 44 10.20 -2.62 -1.74
N PRO A 45 9.04 -3.30 -1.75
CA PRO A 45 7.80 -2.75 -1.23
C PRO A 45 7.92 -2.34 0.25
N VAL A 46 7.39 -1.18 0.60
CA VAL A 46 7.35 -0.70 1.99
C VAL A 46 5.99 -1.10 2.60
N PRO A 47 5.96 -1.76 3.77
CA PRO A 47 4.72 -2.08 4.44
C PRO A 47 3.91 -0.83 4.78
N ILE A 48 2.58 -0.92 4.67
CA ILE A 48 1.70 0.13 5.18
C ILE A 48 1.94 0.26 6.69
N PRO A 49 2.29 1.45 7.22
CA PRO A 49 2.52 1.63 8.64
C PRO A 49 1.33 1.14 9.47
N ALA A 50 1.60 0.41 10.56
CA ALA A 50 0.56 -0.10 11.45
C ALA A 50 -0.41 0.98 11.94
N ALA A 51 0.07 2.23 12.00
CA ALA A 51 -0.72 3.42 12.28
C ALA A 51 -2.00 3.50 11.42
N PHE A 52 -1.97 3.18 10.12
CA PHE A 52 -3.17 3.22 9.28
C PHE A 52 -4.27 2.29 9.79
N TRP A 53 -3.91 1.07 10.21
CA TRP A 53 -4.85 0.11 10.77
C TRP A 53 -5.31 0.50 12.18
N LEU A 54 -4.41 1.06 12.99
CA LEU A 54 -4.74 1.53 14.34
C LEU A 54 -5.70 2.72 14.31
N PHE A 55 -5.49 3.70 13.43
CA PHE A 55 -6.40 4.84 13.28
C PHE A 55 -7.74 4.40 12.67
N GLY A 56 -7.73 3.54 11.66
CA GLY A 56 -8.96 3.02 11.06
C GLY A 56 -9.80 2.23 12.07
N SER A 57 -9.19 1.31 12.80
CA SER A 57 -9.89 0.52 13.83
C SER A 57 -10.30 1.35 15.05
N GLY A 58 -9.48 2.30 15.47
CA GLY A 58 -9.79 3.24 16.54
C GLY A 58 -11.04 4.07 16.25
N LEU A 59 -11.15 4.62 15.03
CA LEU A 59 -12.35 5.37 14.62
C LEU A 59 -13.60 4.48 14.58
N VAL A 60 -13.52 3.26 14.04
CA VAL A 60 -14.63 2.30 14.04
C VAL A 60 -15.10 1.98 15.46
N GLY A 61 -14.15 1.74 16.38
CA GLY A 61 -14.43 1.51 17.80
C GLY A 61 -15.12 2.69 18.46
N LEU A 62 -14.64 3.92 18.24
CA LEU A 62 -15.23 5.15 18.78
C LEU A 62 -16.65 5.38 18.25
N PHE A 63 -16.90 5.16 16.96
CA PHE A 63 -18.26 5.25 16.39
C PHE A 63 -19.21 4.21 16.99
N GLY A 64 -18.73 2.99 17.24
CA GLY A 64 -19.49 1.97 17.95
C GLY A 64 -19.81 2.37 19.40
N PHE A 65 -18.85 2.94 20.11
CA PHE A 65 -19.00 3.39 21.50
C PHE A 65 -19.96 4.58 21.63
N MET A 66 -19.84 5.60 20.76
CA MET A 66 -20.69 6.80 20.78
C MET A 66 -22.17 6.50 20.50
N ARG A 67 -22.48 5.46 19.71
CA ARG A 67 -23.87 5.03 19.43
C ARG A 67 -24.56 4.36 20.61
N ARG A 68 -23.82 3.92 21.63
CA ARG A 68 -24.35 3.14 22.76
C ARG A 68 -24.94 3.98 23.90
N GLY A 69 -24.66 5.29 23.94
CA GLY A 69 -25.07 6.18 25.04
C GLY A 69 -26.46 6.84 24.92
N ARG A 70 -27.27 6.53 23.90
CA ARG A 70 -28.54 7.23 23.62
C ARG A 70 -29.84 6.48 23.96
N SER A 71 -29.79 5.37 24.69
CA SER A 71 -30.99 4.60 25.06
C SER A 71 -31.03 4.25 26.54
N GLN A 72 -31.33 5.23 27.39
CA GLN A 72 -31.95 5.06 28.72
C GLN A 72 -32.33 6.47 29.23
N ARG A 73 -33.54 6.94 28.96
CA ARG A 73 -34.33 7.87 29.80
C ARG A 73 -35.55 8.38 29.04
N ILE A 74 -36.70 7.76 29.28
CA ILE A 74 -37.95 8.48 29.55
C ILE A 74 -38.89 7.54 30.32
N ASN A 75 -39.20 7.98 31.55
CA ASN A 75 -40.26 7.48 32.43
C ASN A 75 -41.60 8.04 31.96
#